data_AF-A0A1G8DJC5-F1
#
_entry.id   AF-A0A1G8DJC5-F1
#
_cell.length_a   1.000
_cell.length_b   1.000
_cell.length_c   1.000
_cell.angle_alpha   90.00
_cell.angle_beta   90.00
_cell.angle_gamma   90.00
#
_symmetry.space_group_name_H-M   'P 1'
#
loop_
_entity.id
_entity.type
_entity.pdbx_description
1 polymer ?
#
loop_
_entity_poly.entity_id
_entity_poly.type
_entity_poly.pdbx_seq_one_letter_code
_entity_poly.pdbx_strand_id
1 'polypeptide(L)' 'IEGKWAVLPKRWVVERTFSWLGNFRRLSKDFEILPGTAENMIRIAMMKITLAKCV' A
#
# COMPACT_ATOMS: atom_id res chain seq x y z
N ILE A 1 21.87 6.79 -9.66
CA ILE A 1 20.57 7.48 -9.86
C ILE A 1 20.74 8.83 -9.19
N GLU A 2 20.88 9.90 -9.96
CA GLU A 2 21.19 11.24 -9.43
C GLU A 2 20.13 11.67 -8.39
N GLY A 3 20.55 11.77 -7.13
CA GLY A 3 19.69 11.91 -5.96
C GLY A 3 19.20 13.34 -5.71
N LYS A 4 18.63 14.00 -6.73
CA LYS A 4 18.02 15.32 -6.55
C LYS A 4 16.57 15.15 -6.10
N TRP A 5 16.27 15.51 -4.86
CA TRP A 5 14.89 15.51 -4.33
C TRP A 5 14.04 16.54 -5.07
N ALA A 6 13.21 16.06 -6.01
CA ALA A 6 12.21 16.87 -6.68
C ALA A 6 10.92 16.89 -5.84
N VAL A 7 10.41 18.09 -5.54
CA VAL A 7 9.11 18.25 -4.90
C VAL A 7 8.03 17.94 -5.95
N LEU A 8 7.54 16.69 -5.97
CA LEU A 8 6.43 16.30 -6.84
C LEU A 8 5.10 16.78 -6.24
N PRO A 9 4.29 17.55 -6.99
CA PRO A 9 2.95 17.89 -6.54
C PRO A 9 2.13 16.63 -6.32
N LYS A 10 1.36 16.57 -5.22
CA LYS A 10 0.48 15.45 -4.81
C LYS A 10 1.17 14.14 -4.41
N ARG A 11 2.50 14.11 -4.23
CA ARG A 11 3.23 12.92 -3.74
C ARG A 11 2.66 12.34 -2.44
N TRP A 12 2.23 13.23 -1.54
CA TRP A 12 1.63 12.87 -0.27
C TRP A 12 0.39 11.98 -0.40
N VAL A 13 -0.36 12.06 -1.51
CA VAL A 13 -1.57 11.24 -1.72
C VAL A 13 -1.19 9.76 -1.83
N VAL A 14 -0.15 9.49 -2.62
CA VAL A 14 0.39 8.13 -2.83
C VAL A 14 1.04 7.61 -1.55
N GLU A 15 1.87 8.43 -0.89
CA GLU A 15 2.47 8.07 0.39
C GLU A 15 1.42 7.76 1.47
N ARG A 16 0.31 8.51 1.49
CA ARG A 16 -0.81 8.27 2.40
C ARG A 16 -1.52 6.95 2.12
N THR A 17 -1.71 6.57 0.85
CA THR A 17 -2.26 5.24 0.52
C THR A 17 -1.36 4.10 1.01
N PHE A 18 -0.03 4.25 0.90
CA PHE A 18 0.91 3.27 1.44
C PHE A 18 0.93 3.26 2.98
N SER A 19 0.78 4.41 3.62
CA SER A 19 0.66 4.49 5.08
C SER A 19 -0.54 3.69 5.61
N TRP A 20 -1.68 3.70 4.91
CA TRP A 20 -2.85 2.91 5.31
C TRP A 20 -2.66 1.39 5.18
N LEU A 21 -1.80 0.93 4.27
CA LEU A 21 -1.43 -0.49 4.20
C LEU A 21 -0.72 -0.97 5.46
N GLY A 22 -0.02 -0.07 6.17
CA GLY A 22 0.62 -0.36 7.45
C GLY A 22 -0.36 -0.77 8.56
N ASN A 23 -1.64 -0.43 8.45
CA ASN A 23 -2.68 -0.84 9.41
C ASN A 23 -3.09 -2.31 9.25
N PHE A 24 -2.71 -2.97 8.16
CA PHE A 24 -3.01 -4.38 7.93
C PHE A 24 -1.92 -5.22 8.58
N ARG A 25 -2.18 -5.74 9.79
CA ARG A 25 -1.25 -6.61 10.54
C ARG A 25 -0.66 -7.75 9.72
N ARG A 26 -1.43 -8.31 8.78
CA ARG A 26 -0.98 -9.42 7.93
C ARG A 26 0.03 -9.00 6.85
N LEU A 27 0.07 -7.73 6.46
CA LEU A 27 1.05 -7.18 5.52
C LEU A 27 2.34 -6.75 6.22
N SER A 28 2.39 -6.70 7.56
CA SER A 28 3.58 -6.27 8.31
C SER A 28 4.77 -7.23 8.16
N LYS A 29 4.52 -8.49 7.81
CA LYS A 29 5.54 -9.49 7.53
C LYS A 29 5.02 -10.46 6.47
N ASP A 30 5.92 -11.04 5.70
CA ASP A 30 5.55 -12.07 4.76
C ASP A 30 5.26 -13.38 5.51
N PHE A 31 3.98 -13.68 5.66
CA PHE A 31 3.49 -14.90 6.31
C PHE A 31 3.05 -15.95 5.29
N GLU A 32 2.98 -15.57 4.02
CA GLU A 32 2.35 -16.36 2.99
C GLU A 32 3.38 -17.27 2.31
N ILE A 33 3.04 -18.55 2.12
CA ILE A 33 3.96 -19.52 1.52
C ILE A 33 4.01 -19.35 0.00
N LEU A 34 2.88 -18.98 -0.60
CA LEU A 34 2.75 -18.78 -2.05
C LEU A 34 2.74 -17.29 -2.38
N PRO A 35 3.48 -16.85 -3.42
CA PRO A 35 3.47 -15.45 -3.83
C PRO A 35 2.07 -15.00 -4.29
N GLY A 36 1.25 -15.92 -4.83
CA GLY A 36 -0.12 -15.62 -5.23
C GLY A 36 -1.03 -15.28 -4.05
N THR A 37 -0.82 -15.89 -2.87
CA THR A 37 -1.62 -15.53 -1.69
C THR A 37 -1.17 -14.20 -1.11
N ALA A 38 0.15 -13.93 -1.08
CA ALA A 38 0.69 -12.62 -0.72
C ALA A 38 0.14 -11.49 -1.61
N GLU A 39 0.13 -11.70 -2.92
CA GLU A 39 -0.41 -10.74 -3.88
C GLU A 39 -1.91 -10.49 -3.65
N ASN A 40 -2.69 -11.55 -3.46
CA ASN A 40 -4.12 -11.43 -3.19
C ASN A 40 -4.40 -10.66 -1.88
N MET A 41 -3.58 -10.87 -0.84
CA MET A 41 -3.70 -10.12 0.42
C MET A 41 -3.50 -8.61 0.20
N ILE A 42 -2.54 -8.22 -0.63
CA ILE A 42 -2.31 -6.81 -0.99
C ILE A 42 -3.49 -6.24 -1.77
N ARG A 43 -3.99 -6.98 -2.78
CA ARG A 43 -5.16 -6.57 -3.57
C ARG A 43 -6.40 -6.36 -2.68
N ILE A 44 -6.65 -7.27 -1.75
CA ILE A 44 -7.76 -7.17 -0.79
C ILE A 44 -7.59 -5.94 0.12
N ALA A 45 -6.39 -5.72 0.67
CA ALA A 45 -6.12 -4.55 1.51
C ALA A 45 -6.40 -3.24 0.75
N MET A 46 -5.95 -3.16 -0.51
CA MET A 46 -6.18 -1.99 -1.35
C MET A 46 -7.66 -1.79 -1.67
N MET A 47 -8.41 -2.85 -2.02
CA MET A 47 -9.86 -2.75 -2.24
C MET A 47 -10.59 -2.21 -1.01
N LYS A 48 -10.25 -2.70 0.19
CA LYS A 48 -10.86 -2.22 1.44
C LYS A 48 -10.56 -0.74 1.70
N ILE A 49 -9.33 -0.30 1.46
CA ILE A 49 -8.95 1.11 1.57
C ILE A 49 -9.76 1.96 0.60
N THR A 50 -9.80 1.58 -0.69
CA THR A 50 -10.51 2.34 -1.71
C THR A 50 -11.99 2.45 -1.39
N LEU A 51 -12.64 1.34 -1.03
CA LEU A 51 -14.06 1.34 -0.66
C LEU A 51 -14.35 2.25 0.54
N ALA A 52 -13.50 2.24 1.56
CA ALA A 52 -13.66 3.08 2.74
C ALA A 52 -13.40 4.58 2.50
N LYS A 53 -12.92 4.97 1.32
CA LYS A 53 -12.60 6.36 0.96
C LYS A 53 -13.47 6.89 -0.17
N CYS A 54 -14.05 6.02 -0.98
CA CYS A 54 -14.98 6.37 -2.07
C CYS A 54 -16.43 6.47 -1.61
N VAL A 55 -16.80 5.79 -0.51
CA VAL A 55 -18.08 5.99 0.20
C VAL A 55 -17.90 7.11 1.22
#